data_AF-A0A8T1H414-F1
#
_entry.id   AF-A0A8T1H414-F1
#
_cell.length_a   1.000
_cell.length_b   1.000
_cell.length_c   1.000
_cell.angle_alpha   90.00
_cell.angle_beta   90.00
_cell.angle_gamma   90.00
#
_symmetry.space_group_name_H-M   'P 1'
#
loop_
_entity.id
_entity.type
_entity.pdbx_description
1 polymer ?
#
loop_
_entity_poly.entity_id
_entity_poly.type
_entity_poly.pdbx_seq_one_letter_code
_entity_poly.pdbx_strand_id
1 'polypeptide(L)'
;MPARYEPPPLGAEDVEIKISHCGICGSDVHTLESGWGPAKYPVVTGNEIVGEVTAAGSDVKHLAVGDRVGVGAMVWACRNKDLNSPCDEYADGFDPYCKDVVMAYNSLYKDGSKSYGGYADFVRVSSDYAFKIPENIPSDEAAPLLYAGVTVFAPLRREGVKPGDRVGVIGIGGLGHLAIQFIRAMGGIPVASLARPTKSKRFVL
;
A
#
# COMPACT_ATOMS: atom_id res chain seq x y z
N MET A 1 18.81 -17.57 -5.96
CA MET A 1 17.57 -18.39 -5.92
C MET A 1 16.46 -17.49 -5.42
N PRO A 2 15.24 -17.54 -5.99
CA PRO A 2 14.11 -16.84 -5.39
C PRO A 2 13.91 -17.37 -3.96
N ALA A 3 13.72 -16.46 -3.00
CA ALA A 3 13.42 -16.84 -1.63
C ALA A 3 12.09 -17.61 -1.60
N ARG A 4 12.04 -18.73 -0.90
CA ARG A 4 10.80 -19.45 -0.60
C ARG A 4 10.46 -19.18 0.85
N TYR A 5 9.20 -18.87 1.12
CA TYR A 5 8.66 -18.75 2.47
C TYR A 5 7.36 -19.55 2.54
N GLU A 6 7.04 -20.04 3.74
CA GLU A 6 5.72 -20.57 4.02
C GLU A 6 4.80 -19.37 4.34
N PRO A 7 3.70 -19.18 3.60
CA PRO A 7 2.75 -18.12 3.93
C PRO A 7 2.09 -18.41 5.29
N PRO A 8 1.71 -17.38 6.05
CA PRO A 8 0.96 -17.57 7.29
C PRO A 8 -0.35 -18.33 7.01
N PRO A 9 -0.91 -19.11 7.95
CA PRO A 9 -2.19 -19.79 7.75
C PRO A 9 -3.28 -18.84 7.24
N LEU A 10 -4.19 -19.32 6.39
CA LEU A 10 -5.35 -18.52 5.97
C LEU A 10 -6.30 -18.37 7.16
N GLY A 11 -6.34 -17.17 7.76
CA GLY A 11 -7.26 -16.85 8.84
C GLY A 11 -8.71 -16.76 8.38
N ALA A 12 -9.65 -16.79 9.33
CA ALA A 12 -11.08 -16.74 9.04
C ALA A 12 -11.50 -15.44 8.33
N GLU A 13 -10.78 -14.33 8.55
CA GLU A 13 -11.04 -13.02 7.94
C GLU A 13 -10.11 -12.70 6.77
N ASP A 14 -9.22 -13.62 6.40
CA ASP A 14 -8.17 -13.38 5.41
C ASP A 14 -8.60 -13.82 4.00
N VAL A 15 -7.92 -13.27 2.99
CA VAL A 15 -7.99 -13.73 1.61
C VAL A 15 -6.59 -14.10 1.13
N GLU A 16 -6.52 -15.17 0.33
CA GLU A 16 -5.33 -15.52 -0.45
C GLU A 16 -5.50 -14.98 -1.87
N ILE A 17 -4.51 -14.22 -2.32
CA ILE A 17 -4.52 -13.54 -3.61
C ILE A 17 -3.38 -14.08 -4.45
N LYS A 18 -3.70 -14.57 -5.65
CA LYS A 18 -2.70 -14.87 -6.68
C LYS A 18 -2.30 -13.56 -7.34
N ILE A 19 -1.04 -13.20 -7.20
CA ILE A 19 -0.53 -11.91 -7.65
C ILE A 19 -0.36 -11.95 -9.16
N SER A 20 -0.81 -10.89 -9.82
CA SER A 20 -0.64 -10.69 -11.26
C SER A 20 0.31 -9.53 -11.56
N HIS A 21 0.23 -8.46 -10.75
CA HIS A 21 1.04 -7.26 -10.90
C HIS A 21 1.44 -6.78 -9.50
N CYS A 22 2.65 -6.23 -9.40
CA CYS A 22 3.05 -5.47 -8.23
C CYS A 22 3.90 -4.28 -8.70
N GLY A 23 3.52 -3.07 -8.28
CA GLY A 23 4.29 -1.87 -8.59
C GLY A 23 5.61 -1.80 -7.81
N ILE A 24 6.52 -0.96 -8.30
CA ILE A 24 7.81 -0.70 -7.65
C ILE A 24 7.77 0.70 -7.02
N CYS A 25 7.97 0.73 -5.71
CA CYS A 25 7.96 1.95 -4.93
C CYS A 25 9.36 2.25 -4.37
N GLY A 26 9.68 3.53 -4.17
CA GLY A 26 10.90 3.93 -3.46
C GLY A 26 10.97 3.36 -2.04
N SER A 27 9.82 3.08 -1.42
CA SER A 27 9.74 2.41 -0.11
C SER A 27 10.29 0.98 -0.14
N ASP A 28 10.18 0.27 -1.27
CA ASP A 28 10.74 -1.08 -1.44
C ASP A 28 12.26 -1.02 -1.39
N VAL A 29 12.87 -0.12 -2.18
CA VAL A 29 14.32 0.07 -2.26
C VAL A 29 14.89 0.47 -0.90
N HIS A 30 14.29 1.47 -0.24
CA HIS A 30 14.76 1.90 1.07
C HIS A 30 14.67 0.80 2.13
N THR A 31 13.68 -0.10 2.06
CA THR A 31 13.63 -1.26 2.96
C THR A 31 14.68 -2.30 2.61
N LEU A 32 14.87 -2.64 1.33
CA LEU A 32 15.90 -3.57 0.86
C LEU A 32 17.33 -3.11 1.17
N GLU A 33 17.55 -1.81 1.35
CA GLU A 33 18.84 -1.24 1.73
C GLU A 33 18.96 -1.00 3.24
N SER A 34 17.95 -1.37 4.03
CA SER A 34 17.86 -1.01 5.47
C SER A 34 18.01 0.50 5.73
N GLY A 35 17.58 1.33 4.78
CA GLY A 35 17.64 2.80 4.84
C GLY A 35 16.74 3.41 5.92
N TRP A 36 15.72 2.68 6.38
CA TRP A 36 14.84 3.06 7.49
C TRP A 36 15.31 2.51 8.85
N GLY A 37 16.42 1.78 8.88
CA GLY A 37 16.85 0.92 9.98
C GLY A 37 16.91 -0.55 9.55
N PRO A 38 17.39 -1.45 10.44
CA PRO A 38 17.60 -2.85 10.09
C PRO A 38 16.34 -3.51 9.55
N ALA A 39 16.39 -3.95 8.29
CA ALA A 39 15.31 -4.75 7.73
C ALA A 39 15.32 -6.15 8.34
N LYS A 40 14.13 -6.70 8.56
CA LYS A 40 13.96 -8.07 9.02
C LYS A 40 14.21 -8.95 7.79
N TYR A 41 15.41 -9.53 7.63
CA TYR A 41 15.69 -10.46 6.53
C TYR A 41 15.30 -11.91 6.90
N PRO A 42 15.00 -12.78 5.91
CA PRO A 42 14.79 -12.48 4.49
C PRO A 42 13.53 -11.66 4.27
N VAL A 43 13.58 -10.56 3.51
CA VAL A 43 12.42 -9.68 3.25
C VAL A 43 11.96 -9.84 1.81
N VAL A 44 10.64 -9.87 1.61
CA VAL A 44 9.99 -9.79 0.29
C VAL A 44 9.20 -8.48 0.28
N THR A 45 9.60 -7.52 -0.55
CA THR A 45 8.94 -6.21 -0.66
C THR A 45 7.79 -6.22 -1.67
N GLY A 46 7.21 -5.06 -1.96
CA GLY A 46 6.05 -4.87 -2.83
C GLY A 46 4.79 -4.56 -2.02
N ASN A 47 4.26 -3.35 -2.20
CA ASN A 47 3.06 -2.84 -1.51
C ASN A 47 2.04 -2.18 -2.45
N GLU A 48 2.15 -2.47 -3.73
CA GLU A 48 1.29 -1.99 -4.81
C GLU A 48 0.71 -3.20 -5.56
N ILE A 49 -0.03 -4.06 -4.85
CA ILE A 49 -0.32 -5.43 -5.28
C ILE A 49 -1.66 -5.50 -6.00
N VAL A 50 -1.72 -6.16 -7.16
CA VAL A 50 -2.96 -6.49 -7.86
C VAL A 50 -3.02 -7.97 -8.20
N GLY A 51 -4.16 -8.60 -7.93
CA GLY A 51 -4.34 -10.02 -8.19
C GLY A 51 -5.79 -10.48 -8.14
N GLU A 52 -5.95 -11.79 -8.12
CA GLU A 52 -7.25 -12.46 -8.04
C GLU A 52 -7.34 -13.24 -6.72
N VAL A 53 -8.49 -13.15 -6.05
CA VAL A 53 -8.77 -13.95 -4.86
C VAL A 53 -8.85 -15.43 -5.25
N THR A 54 -8.04 -16.27 -4.62
CA THR A 54 -7.98 -17.72 -4.85
C THR A 54 -8.51 -18.54 -3.67
N ALA A 55 -8.49 -17.98 -2.47
CA ALA A 55 -9.15 -18.53 -1.29
C ALA A 55 -9.61 -17.40 -0.37
N ALA A 56 -10.64 -17.67 0.42
CA ALA A 56 -11.17 -16.74 1.42
C ALA A 56 -11.49 -17.50 2.71
N GLY A 57 -11.21 -16.87 3.84
CA GLY A 57 -11.59 -17.38 5.15
C GLY A 57 -13.12 -17.42 5.34
N SER A 58 -13.57 -18.19 6.34
CA SER A 58 -15.00 -18.44 6.59
C SER A 58 -15.82 -17.18 6.89
N ASP A 59 -15.17 -16.14 7.40
CA ASP A 59 -15.80 -14.92 7.89
C ASP A 59 -15.73 -13.78 6.85
N VAL A 60 -15.06 -14.00 5.72
CA VAL A 60 -15.05 -13.06 4.60
C VAL A 60 -16.40 -13.08 3.88
N LYS A 61 -17.08 -11.94 3.83
CA LYS A 61 -18.43 -11.81 3.23
C LYS A 61 -18.50 -10.89 2.01
N HIS A 62 -17.54 -9.98 1.84
CA HIS A 62 -17.55 -8.95 0.79
C HIS A 62 -16.66 -9.26 -0.42
N LEU A 63 -15.83 -10.30 -0.31
CA LEU A 63 -14.97 -10.80 -1.38
C LEU A 63 -15.26 -12.28 -1.64
N ALA A 64 -15.11 -12.71 -2.88
CA ALA A 64 -15.27 -14.07 -3.34
C ALA A 64 -14.09 -14.52 -4.21
N VAL A 65 -13.89 -15.83 -4.33
CA VAL A 65 -12.91 -16.40 -5.28
C VAL A 65 -13.22 -15.92 -6.70
N GLY A 66 -12.19 -15.47 -7.41
CA GLY A 66 -12.31 -14.85 -8.73
C GLY A 66 -12.43 -13.32 -8.70
N ASP A 67 -12.63 -12.70 -7.55
CA ASP A 67 -12.63 -11.23 -7.46
C ASP A 67 -11.23 -10.66 -7.76
N ARG A 68 -11.17 -9.67 -8.64
CA ARG A 68 -9.97 -8.87 -8.90
C ARG A 68 -9.82 -7.80 -7.82
N VAL A 69 -8.74 -7.89 -7.06
CA VAL A 69 -8.49 -7.04 -5.90
C VAL A 69 -7.11 -6.40 -5.93
N GLY A 70 -7.00 -5.26 -5.24
CA GLY A 70 -5.78 -4.54 -4.98
C GLY A 70 -5.48 -4.48 -3.49
N VAL A 71 -4.20 -4.55 -3.12
CA VAL A 71 -3.71 -4.42 -1.74
C VAL A 71 -2.62 -3.37 -1.69
N GLY A 72 -2.76 -2.42 -0.77
CA GLY A 72 -1.80 -1.33 -0.56
C GLY A 72 -0.74 -1.66 0.50
N ALA A 73 -0.19 -0.61 1.12
CA ALA A 73 0.87 -0.78 2.12
C ALA A 73 0.44 -1.33 3.47
N MET A 74 -0.84 -1.20 3.85
CA MET A 74 -1.36 -1.79 5.08
C MET A 74 -2.09 -3.08 4.74
N VAL A 75 -1.91 -4.11 5.57
CA VAL A 75 -2.54 -5.43 5.39
C VAL A 75 -3.34 -5.89 6.60
N TRP A 76 -3.22 -5.17 7.72
CA TRP A 76 -3.99 -5.40 8.94
C TRP A 76 -3.92 -4.17 9.87
N ALA A 77 -4.98 -3.92 10.64
CA ALA A 77 -4.97 -3.09 11.84
C ALA A 77 -6.01 -3.61 12.84
N CYS A 78 -5.99 -3.11 14.08
CA CYS A 78 -6.87 -3.61 15.13
C CYS A 78 -8.37 -3.38 14.85
N ARG A 79 -8.70 -2.29 14.14
CA ARG A 79 -10.05 -1.84 13.79
C ARG A 79 -11.05 -1.82 14.96
N ASN A 80 -10.57 -1.62 16.19
CA ASN A 80 -11.35 -1.76 17.43
C ASN A 80 -12.14 -3.08 17.54
N LYS A 81 -11.62 -4.18 16.95
CA LYS A 81 -12.23 -5.51 17.05
C LYS A 81 -12.13 -6.09 18.47
N ASP A 82 -11.06 -5.76 19.22
CA ASP A 82 -10.98 -6.09 20.64
C ASP A 82 -11.53 -4.94 21.49
N LEU A 83 -12.78 -5.10 21.93
CA LEU A 83 -13.46 -4.11 22.77
C LEU A 83 -12.85 -3.97 24.17
N ASN A 84 -11.98 -4.90 24.60
CA ASN A 84 -11.27 -4.81 25.88
C ASN A 84 -9.97 -4.00 25.77
N SER A 85 -9.52 -3.70 24.55
CA SER A 85 -8.35 -2.85 24.29
C SER A 85 -8.69 -1.86 23.18
N PRO A 86 -9.56 -0.87 23.46
CA PRO A 86 -9.92 0.14 22.46
C PRO A 86 -8.68 0.92 22.02
N CYS A 87 -8.55 1.09 20.71
CA CYS A 87 -7.59 1.96 20.07
C CYS A 87 -8.28 3.31 19.86
N ASP A 88 -7.88 4.29 20.67
CA ASP A 88 -8.38 5.67 20.58
C ASP A 88 -8.05 6.28 19.21
N GLU A 89 -6.93 5.85 18.61
CA GLU A 89 -6.48 6.29 17.28
C GLU A 89 -7.38 5.76 16.13
N TYR A 90 -8.22 4.75 16.37
CA TYR A 90 -9.19 4.26 15.39
C TYR A 90 -10.54 5.02 15.45
N ALA A 91 -10.80 5.81 16.49
CA ALA A 91 -12.10 6.48 16.68
C ALA A 91 -12.52 7.36 15.48
N ASP A 92 -11.57 7.78 14.66
CA ASP A 92 -11.78 8.64 13.49
C ASP A 92 -11.68 7.91 12.12
N GLY A 93 -11.58 6.58 12.11
CA GLY A 93 -11.49 5.80 10.86
C GLY A 93 -10.13 5.89 10.14
N PHE A 94 -9.06 6.17 10.89
CA PHE A 94 -7.69 6.29 10.38
C PHE A 94 -6.82 5.11 10.78
N ASP A 95 -6.99 3.99 10.11
CA ASP A 95 -6.13 2.80 10.24
C ASP A 95 -4.61 3.10 10.18
N PRO A 96 -4.10 4.05 9.37
CA PRO A 96 -2.68 4.39 9.36
C PRO A 96 -2.11 4.87 10.70
N TYR A 97 -2.97 5.33 11.63
CA TYR A 97 -2.55 5.81 12.96
C TYR A 97 -2.70 4.74 14.05
N CYS A 98 -3.22 3.56 13.71
CA CYS A 98 -3.28 2.45 14.64
C CYS A 98 -1.87 2.01 15.06
N LYS A 99 -1.62 1.94 16.37
CA LYS A 99 -0.35 1.46 16.94
C LYS A 99 0.00 0.01 16.56
N ASP A 100 -1.01 -0.81 16.25
CA ASP A 100 -0.85 -2.22 15.91
C ASP A 100 -0.92 -2.47 14.39
N VAL A 101 -0.78 -1.43 13.55
CA VAL A 101 -0.84 -1.59 12.09
C VAL A 101 0.24 -2.55 11.59
N VAL A 102 -0.13 -3.46 10.68
CA VAL A 102 0.80 -4.34 9.99
C VAL A 102 0.93 -3.87 8.54
N MET A 103 2.18 -3.62 8.14
CA MET A 103 2.52 -3.25 6.78
C MET A 103 2.69 -4.49 5.91
N ALA A 104 2.49 -4.35 4.60
CA ALA A 104 2.55 -5.44 3.61
C ALA A 104 3.85 -6.25 3.67
N TYR A 105 4.95 -5.63 4.10
CA TYR A 105 6.23 -6.29 4.31
C TYR A 105 7.01 -5.68 5.46
N ASN A 106 8.02 -6.41 5.94
CA ASN A 106 8.95 -5.97 7.00
C ASN A 106 8.29 -5.65 8.36
N SER A 107 7.03 -6.07 8.54
CA SER A 107 6.27 -6.00 9.79
C SER A 107 6.05 -7.39 10.39
N LEU A 108 5.60 -7.41 11.65
CA LEU A 108 5.19 -8.61 12.36
C LEU A 108 3.71 -8.52 12.70
N TYR A 109 3.00 -9.62 12.55
CA TYR A 109 1.68 -9.81 13.13
C TYR A 109 1.79 -10.06 14.64
N LYS A 110 0.66 -10.00 15.35
CA LYS A 110 0.61 -10.21 16.81
C LYS A 110 1.08 -11.61 17.24
N ASP A 111 0.92 -12.61 16.37
CA ASP A 111 1.39 -13.98 16.59
C ASP A 111 2.90 -14.16 16.34
N GLY A 112 3.61 -13.09 15.96
CA GLY A 112 5.04 -13.10 15.65
C GLY A 112 5.35 -13.55 14.22
N SER A 113 4.35 -13.95 13.43
CA SER A 113 4.52 -14.22 12.02
C SER A 113 4.86 -12.93 11.27
N LYS A 114 5.51 -13.08 10.11
CA LYS A 114 6.07 -11.96 9.36
C LYS A 114 5.23 -11.68 8.12
N SER A 115 5.07 -10.39 7.80
CA SER A 115 4.46 -9.98 6.53
C SER A 115 5.45 -10.06 5.37
N TYR A 116 4.96 -10.57 4.24
CA TYR A 116 5.68 -10.70 2.98
C TYR A 116 4.89 -9.98 1.88
N GLY A 117 5.58 -9.12 1.14
CA GLY A 117 4.99 -8.24 0.14
C GLY A 117 4.71 -8.92 -1.21
N GLY A 118 4.33 -8.09 -2.18
CA GLY A 118 3.83 -8.52 -3.49
C GLY A 118 4.86 -9.02 -4.49
N TYR A 119 6.16 -9.02 -4.18
CA TYR A 119 7.18 -9.65 -5.05
C TYR A 119 7.23 -11.17 -4.83
N ALA A 120 6.05 -11.78 -4.91
CA ALA A 120 5.78 -13.18 -4.66
C ALA A 120 4.66 -13.66 -5.61
N ASP A 121 4.47 -14.97 -5.69
CA ASP A 121 3.39 -15.56 -6.49
C ASP A 121 2.01 -15.38 -5.82
N PHE A 122 1.98 -15.38 -4.48
CA PHE A 122 0.76 -15.28 -3.67
C PHE A 122 0.98 -14.42 -2.41
N VAL A 123 -0.08 -13.78 -1.94
CA VAL A 123 -0.11 -13.08 -0.65
C VAL A 123 -1.38 -13.41 0.12
N ARG A 124 -1.28 -13.47 1.45
CA ARG A 124 -2.42 -13.57 2.37
C ARG A 124 -2.51 -12.32 3.20
N VAL A 125 -3.68 -11.69 3.20
CA VAL A 125 -3.96 -10.43 3.91
C VAL A 125 -5.36 -10.46 4.48
N SER A 126 -5.63 -9.60 5.46
CA SER A 126 -7.00 -9.39 5.93
C SER A 126 -7.86 -8.86 4.78
N SER A 127 -9.05 -9.44 4.61
CA SER A 127 -10.01 -9.03 3.58
C SER A 127 -10.43 -7.55 3.68
N ASP A 128 -10.23 -6.92 4.83
CA ASP A 128 -10.47 -5.49 5.06
C ASP A 128 -9.51 -4.57 4.29
N TYR A 129 -8.35 -5.10 3.87
CA TYR A 129 -7.29 -4.37 3.15
C TYR A 129 -7.13 -4.83 1.70
N ALA A 130 -8.07 -5.66 1.22
CA ALA A 130 -8.19 -6.06 -0.18
C ALA A 130 -9.39 -5.35 -0.82
N PHE A 131 -9.12 -4.50 -1.80
CA PHE A 131 -10.13 -3.63 -2.42
C PHE A 131 -10.43 -4.10 -3.83
N LYS A 132 -11.72 -4.27 -4.19
CA LYS A 132 -12.09 -4.58 -5.57
C LYS A 132 -11.62 -3.47 -6.51
N ILE A 133 -10.96 -3.84 -7.60
CA ILE A 133 -10.48 -2.88 -8.59
C ILE A 133 -11.56 -2.70 -9.66
N PRO A 134 -11.96 -1.46 -9.99
CA PRO A 134 -12.89 -1.20 -11.09
C PRO A 134 -12.44 -1.85 -12.40
N GLU A 135 -13.38 -2.46 -13.12
CA GLU A 135 -13.11 -3.19 -14.37
C GLU A 135 -12.48 -2.30 -15.45
N ASN A 136 -12.79 -1.01 -15.43
CA ASN A 136 -12.30 -0.03 -16.41
C ASN A 136 -10.89 0.51 -16.11
N ILE A 137 -10.22 0.02 -15.06
CA ILE A 137 -8.84 0.40 -14.71
C ILE A 137 -7.94 -0.82 -14.91
N PRO A 138 -7.02 -0.81 -15.89
CA PRO A 138 -6.02 -1.86 -16.09
C PRO A 138 -5.18 -2.15 -14.83
N SER A 139 -4.64 -3.37 -14.69
CA SER A 139 -3.94 -3.77 -13.44
C SER A 139 -2.59 -3.09 -13.25
N ASP A 140 -1.88 -2.83 -14.33
CA ASP A 140 -0.64 -2.06 -14.37
C ASP A 140 -0.87 -0.58 -14.02
N GLU A 141 -2.03 -0.02 -14.36
CA GLU A 141 -2.43 1.34 -13.95
C GLU A 141 -2.96 1.39 -12.52
N ALA A 142 -3.68 0.35 -12.06
CA ALA A 142 -4.24 0.29 -10.73
C ALA A 142 -3.17 0.12 -9.63
N ALA A 143 -2.13 -0.68 -9.89
CA ALA A 143 -1.10 -1.02 -8.90
C ALA A 143 -0.47 0.24 -8.24
N PRO A 144 0.06 1.22 -9.00
CA PRO A 144 0.64 2.44 -8.41
C PRO A 144 -0.35 3.29 -7.60
N LEU A 145 -1.65 3.17 -7.87
CA LEU A 145 -2.67 3.93 -7.14
C LEU A 145 -2.85 3.44 -5.70
N LEU A 146 -2.55 2.16 -5.44
CA LEU A 146 -2.69 1.52 -4.13
C LEU A 146 -1.67 1.99 -3.10
N TYR A 147 -0.61 2.67 -3.53
CA TYR A 147 0.35 3.33 -2.66
C TYR A 147 0.57 4.80 -3.04
N ALA A 148 1.27 5.07 -4.15
CA ALA A 148 1.60 6.43 -4.53
C ALA A 148 0.34 7.27 -4.77
N GLY A 149 -0.70 6.68 -5.36
CA GLY A 149 -1.97 7.37 -5.62
C GLY A 149 -2.70 7.76 -4.34
N VAL A 150 -3.00 6.79 -3.46
CA VAL A 150 -3.69 7.08 -2.19
C VAL A 150 -2.88 8.03 -1.30
N THR A 151 -1.55 7.93 -1.31
CA THR A 151 -0.65 8.79 -0.51
C THR A 151 -0.81 10.26 -0.86
N VAL A 152 -0.99 10.59 -2.13
CA VAL A 152 -1.20 11.99 -2.56
C VAL A 152 -2.67 12.37 -2.60
N PHE A 153 -3.58 11.41 -2.88
CA PHE A 153 -5.01 11.68 -2.94
C PHE A 153 -5.62 11.98 -1.57
N ALA A 154 -5.24 11.23 -0.53
CA ALA A 154 -5.77 11.40 0.82
C ALA A 154 -5.60 12.83 1.36
N PRO A 155 -4.41 13.46 1.35
CA PRO A 155 -4.28 14.85 1.78
C PRO A 155 -5.01 15.82 0.85
N LEU A 156 -4.98 15.66 -0.48
CA LEU A 156 -5.72 16.54 -1.40
C LEU A 156 -7.22 16.55 -1.12
N ARG A 157 -7.80 15.37 -0.84
CA ARG A 157 -9.21 15.22 -0.44
C ARG A 157 -9.46 15.85 0.93
N ARG A 158 -8.59 15.59 1.92
CA ARG A 158 -8.75 16.11 3.29
C ARG A 158 -8.71 17.63 3.34
N GLU A 159 -7.80 18.25 2.60
CA GLU A 159 -7.69 19.72 2.51
C GLU A 159 -8.77 20.35 1.61
N GLY A 160 -9.64 19.53 1.00
CA GLY A 160 -10.78 20.01 0.22
C GLY A 160 -10.40 20.79 -1.04
N VAL A 161 -9.38 20.31 -1.77
CA VAL A 161 -8.97 20.94 -3.04
C VAL A 161 -10.16 21.03 -4.00
N LYS A 162 -10.43 22.25 -4.48
CA LYS A 162 -11.60 22.59 -5.31
C LYS A 162 -11.18 23.27 -6.61
N PRO A 163 -12.09 23.38 -7.59
CA PRO A 163 -11.80 24.06 -8.85
C PRO A 163 -11.22 25.47 -8.66
N GLY A 164 -10.12 25.74 -9.35
CA GLY A 164 -9.40 27.02 -9.28
C GLY A 164 -8.34 27.13 -8.18
N ASP A 165 -8.29 26.22 -7.21
CA ASP A 165 -7.21 26.22 -6.20
C ASP A 165 -5.84 26.00 -6.86
N ARG A 166 -4.81 26.73 -6.39
CA ARG A 166 -3.43 26.56 -6.86
C ARG A 166 -2.66 25.72 -5.84
N VAL A 167 -2.23 24.53 -6.25
CA VAL A 167 -1.61 23.55 -5.34
C VAL A 167 -0.15 23.33 -5.74
N GLY A 168 0.77 23.56 -4.81
CA GLY A 168 2.20 23.33 -5.03
C GLY A 168 2.57 21.85 -5.01
N VAL A 169 3.34 21.38 -5.99
CA VAL A 169 3.91 20.03 -6.03
C VAL A 169 5.43 20.15 -6.09
N ILE A 170 6.14 19.70 -5.06
CA ILE A 170 7.61 19.75 -4.99
C ILE A 170 8.17 18.38 -5.32
N GLY A 171 8.83 18.26 -6.47
CA GLY A 171 9.37 17.01 -7.02
C GLY A 171 8.37 16.26 -7.91
N ILE A 172 8.85 15.75 -9.05
CA ILE A 172 8.04 15.02 -10.04
C ILE A 172 8.57 13.59 -10.19
N GLY A 173 8.43 12.81 -9.12
CA GLY A 173 8.68 11.36 -9.10
C GLY A 173 7.38 10.56 -9.15
N GLY A 174 7.41 9.32 -8.61
CA GLY A 174 6.23 8.44 -8.54
C GLY A 174 5.01 9.09 -7.85
N LEU A 175 5.19 9.77 -6.73
CA LEU A 175 4.07 10.47 -6.06
C LEU A 175 3.70 11.78 -6.78
N GLY A 176 4.72 12.57 -7.13
CA GLY A 176 4.51 13.91 -7.69
C GLY A 176 3.73 13.92 -9.01
N HIS A 177 3.99 12.96 -9.90
CA HIS A 177 3.25 12.89 -11.17
C HIS A 177 1.78 12.50 -10.97
N LEU A 178 1.45 11.63 -9.99
CA LEU A 178 0.07 11.33 -9.63
C LEU A 178 -0.61 12.51 -8.94
N ALA A 179 0.09 13.25 -8.08
CA ALA A 179 -0.46 14.45 -7.44
C ALA A 179 -0.90 15.48 -8.48
N ILE A 180 -0.07 15.73 -9.51
CA ILE A 180 -0.40 16.63 -10.61
C ILE A 180 -1.69 16.17 -11.32
N GLN A 181 -1.82 14.87 -11.61
CA GLN A 181 -3.01 14.31 -12.26
C GLN A 181 -4.26 14.46 -11.40
N PHE A 182 -4.20 14.12 -10.11
CA PHE A 182 -5.34 14.29 -9.20
C PHE A 182 -5.74 15.75 -9.04
N ILE A 183 -4.80 16.67 -8.85
CA ILE A 183 -5.10 18.10 -8.75
C ILE A 183 -5.85 18.57 -9.99
N ARG A 184 -5.40 18.16 -11.19
CA ARG A 184 -6.10 18.50 -12.45
C ARG A 184 -7.49 17.88 -12.51
N ALA A 185 -7.64 16.61 -12.13
CA ALA A 185 -8.93 15.92 -12.13
C ALA A 185 -9.94 16.55 -11.15
N MET A 186 -9.46 17.12 -10.04
CA MET A 186 -10.28 17.87 -9.07
C MET A 186 -10.59 19.32 -9.50
N GLY A 187 -10.15 19.73 -10.70
CA GLY A 187 -10.32 21.10 -11.23
C GLY A 187 -9.33 22.13 -10.70
N GLY A 188 -8.35 21.70 -9.91
CA GLY A 188 -7.27 22.54 -9.41
C GLY A 188 -6.20 22.84 -10.46
N ILE A 189 -5.28 23.74 -10.09
CA ILE A 189 -4.16 24.19 -10.91
C ILE A 189 -2.87 23.74 -10.20
N PRO A 190 -2.22 22.66 -10.67
CA PRO A 190 -0.95 22.23 -10.10
C PRO A 190 0.15 23.23 -10.47
N VAL A 191 0.96 23.61 -9.48
CA VAL A 191 2.18 24.40 -9.66
C VAL A 191 3.34 23.51 -9.27
N ALA A 192 3.98 22.90 -10.27
CA ALA A 192 5.06 21.96 -10.03
C ALA A 192 6.43 22.68 -9.95
N SER A 193 7.23 22.31 -8.98
CA SER A 193 8.63 22.69 -8.88
C SER A 193 9.54 21.46 -8.91
N LEU A 194 10.68 21.62 -9.58
CA LEU A 194 11.71 20.59 -9.71
C LEU A 194 12.98 21.13 -9.07
N ALA A 195 13.36 20.60 -7.92
CA ALA A 195 14.70 20.80 -7.39
C ALA A 195 15.62 19.73 -7.99
N ARG A 196 16.56 20.14 -8.86
CA ARG A 196 17.71 19.29 -9.19
C ARG A 196 18.78 19.52 -8.13
N PRO A 197 19.44 18.49 -7.60
CA PRO A 197 20.64 18.71 -6.81
C PRO A 197 21.71 19.35 -7.71
N THR A 198 22.03 20.62 -7.49
CA THR A 198 23.23 21.24 -8.05
C THR A 198 24.43 20.71 -7.26
N LYS A 199 24.98 19.58 -7.73
CA LYS A 199 26.31 18.97 -7.49
C LYS A 199 26.27 17.51 -7.03
N SER A 200 27.20 16.77 -7.63
CA SER A 200 27.48 15.33 -7.60
C SER A 200 27.34 14.61 -6.26
N LYS A 201 26.52 13.56 -6.23
CA LYS A 201 26.96 12.29 -5.66
C LYS A 201 26.96 11.26 -6.79
N ARG A 202 28.15 10.99 -7.31
CA ARG A 202 28.42 9.78 -8.08
C ARG A 202 28.22 8.65 -7.07
N PHE A 203 27.21 7.80 -7.26
CA PHE A 203 27.20 6.50 -6.63
C PHE A 203 28.41 5.76 -7.21
N VAL A 204 29.46 5.64 -6.41
CA VAL A 204 30.54 4.71 -6.69
C VAL A 204 30.01 3.37 -6.21
N LEU A 205 29.69 2.51 -7.18
CA LEU A 205 29.47 1.08 -6.99
C LEU A 205 30.75 0.42 -6.46
#